data_AF-A0A1M4S7Q7-F1
#
_entry.id   AF-A0A1M4S7Q7-F1
#
_cell.length_a   1.000
_cell.length_b   1.000
_cell.length_c   1.000
_cell.angle_alpha   90.00
_cell.angle_beta   90.00
_cell.angle_gamma   90.00
#
_symmetry.space_group_name_H-M   'P 1'
#
loop_
_entity.id
_entity.type
_entity.pdbx_description
1 polymer ?
#
loop_
_entity_poly.entity_id
_entity_poly.type
_entity_poly.pdbx_seq_one_letter_code
_entity_poly.pdbx_strand_id
1 'polypeptide(L)' 'MAYTETDLQSVQQAILALASGKRVASVRIGETTVEYGQVDLEKLRRLEAQIRSDIQAAAGRKRFVLTATSKGL' A
#
# COMPACT_ATOMS: atom_id res chain seq x y z
N MET A 1 0.05 3.01 10.42
CA MET A 1 0.62 1.73 9.95
C MET A 1 1.22 1.99 8.59
N ALA A 2 2.46 1.57 8.33
CA ALA A 2 3.06 1.74 7.01
C ALA A 2 2.63 0.55 6.13
N TYR A 3 2.08 0.83 4.96
CA TYR A 3 1.76 -0.23 4.00
C TYR A 3 3.05 -0.91 3.52
N THR A 4 3.02 -2.24 3.41
CA THR A 4 4.14 -3.06 2.98
C THR A 4 3.98 -3.51 1.53
N GLU A 5 5.08 -3.95 0.93
CA GLU A 5 5.07 -4.48 -0.45
C GLU A 5 4.23 -5.76 -0.57
N THR A 6 4.11 -6.52 0.51
CA THR A 6 3.23 -7.69 0.62
C THR A 6 1.75 -7.30 0.57
N ASP A 7 1.37 -6.15 1.15
CA ASP A 7 0.00 -5.65 1.08
C ASP A 7 -0.35 -5.25 -0.36
N LEU A 8 0.60 -4.63 -1.08
CA LEU A 8 0.44 -4.29 -2.49
C LEU A 8 0.20 -5.54 -3.35
N GLN A 9 1.00 -6.59 -3.18
CA GLN A 9 0.83 -7.84 -3.91
C GLN A 9 -0.53 -8.49 -3.63
N SER A 10 -0.97 -8.47 -2.36
CA SER A 10 -2.28 -9.01 -1.97
C SER A 10 -3.43 -8.26 -2.65
N VAL A 11 -3.35 -6.93 -2.72
CA VAL A 11 -4.33 -6.10 -3.44
C VAL A 11 -4.33 -6.40 -4.94
N GLN A 12 -3.15 -6.51 -5.56
CA GLN A 12 -3.05 -6.83 -7.00
C GLN A 12 -3.63 -8.20 -7.34
N GLN A 13 -3.38 -9.21 -6.51
CA GLN A 13 -3.97 -10.54 -6.66
C GLN A 13 -5.49 -10.50 -6.55
N ALA A 14 -6.04 -9.71 -5.61
CA ALA A 14 -7.48 -9.53 -5.50
C ALA A 14 -8.08 -8.82 -6.72
N ILE A 15 -7.41 -7.79 -7.27
CA ILE A 15 -7.85 -7.12 -8.50
C ILE A 15 -7.88 -8.10 -9.67
N LEU A 16 -6.82 -8.91 -9.85
CA LEU A 16 -6.76 -9.92 -10.90
C LEU A 16 -7.83 -10.99 -10.74
N ALA A 17 -8.09 -11.42 -9.50
CA ALA A 17 -9.13 -12.40 -9.20
C ALA A 17 -10.54 -11.87 -9.53
N LEU A 18 -10.83 -10.61 -9.22
CA LEU A 18 -12.10 -9.99 -9.59
C LEU A 18 -12.21 -9.74 -11.09
N ALA A 19 -11.11 -9.35 -11.74
CA ALA A 19 -11.05 -9.15 -13.18
C ALA A 19 -11.21 -10.48 -13.97
N SER A 20 -10.75 -11.60 -13.40
CA SER A 20 -10.92 -12.94 -14.00
C SER A 20 -12.32 -13.51 -13.82
N GLY A 21 -13.23 -12.78 -13.16
CA GLY A 21 -14.63 -13.16 -13.00
C GLY A 21 -14.96 -13.77 -11.64
N LYS A 22 -14.07 -13.74 -10.64
CA LYS A 22 -14.49 -14.03 -9.27
C LYS A 22 -15.40 -12.91 -8.76
N ARG A 23 -16.45 -13.29 -8.05
CA ARG A 23 -17.42 -12.32 -7.49
C ARG A 23 -16.90 -11.59 -6.26
N VAL A 24 -16.03 -12.23 -5.48
CA VAL A 24 -15.48 -11.73 -4.21
C VAL A 24 -14.00 -12.11 -4.11
N ALA A 25 -13.19 -11.19 -3.60
CA ALA A 25 -11.78 -11.42 -3.26
C ALA A 25 -11.49 -10.86 -1.85
N SER A 26 -10.79 -11.63 -1.02
CA SER A 26 -10.33 -11.21 0.29
C SER A 26 -8.93 -10.62 0.20
N VAL A 27 -8.76 -9.42 0.75
CA VAL A 27 -7.46 -8.77 0.90
C VAL A 27 -7.14 -8.71 2.38
N ARG A 28 -5.98 -9.22 2.76
CA ARG A 28 -5.43 -9.05 4.10
C ARG A 28 -4.51 -7.84 4.10
N ILE A 29 -4.77 -6.89 4.98
CA ILE A 29 -3.94 -5.70 5.21
C ILE A 29 -3.55 -5.73 6.69
N GLY A 30 -2.30 -6.11 6.96
CA GLY A 30 -1.83 -6.37 8.33
C GLY A 30 -2.66 -7.46 9.05
N GLU A 31 -3.41 -7.05 10.08
CA GLU A 31 -4.27 -7.93 10.88
C GLU A 31 -5.73 -7.95 10.43
N THR A 32 -6.13 -7.06 9.52
CA THR A 32 -7.52 -6.98 9.05
C THR A 32 -7.66 -7.67 7.70
N THR A 33 -8.66 -8.54 7.59
CA THR A 33 -9.10 -9.10 6.30
C THR A 33 -10.34 -8.36 5.85
N VAL A 34 -10.31 -7.82 4.64
CA VAL A 34 -11.45 -7.11 4.04
C VAL A 34 -11.85 -7.84 2.77
N GLU A 35 -13.14 -8.11 2.61
CA GLU A 35 -13.71 -8.72 1.42
C GLU A 35 -14.21 -7.65 0.45
N TYR A 36 -13.85 -7.80 -0.82
CA TYR A 36 -14.23 -6.88 -1.89
C TYR A 36 -14.97 -7.62 -2.97
N GLY A 37 -16.08 -7.05 -3.44
CA GLY A 37 -16.85 -7.58 -4.56
C GLY A 37 -16.42 -7.00 -5.91
N GLN A 38 -16.96 -7.55 -6.99
CA GLN A 38 -16.73 -7.03 -8.36
C GLN A 38 -17.14 -5.54 -8.51
N VAL A 39 -18.17 -5.10 -7.78
CA VAL A 39 -18.61 -3.68 -7.75
C VAL A 39 -17.59 -2.75 -7.09
N ASP A 40 -16.68 -3.29 -6.28
CA ASP A 40 -15.66 -2.54 -5.56
C ASP A 40 -14.31 -2.52 -6.29
N LEU A 41 -14.25 -2.99 -7.54
CA LEU A 41 -13.02 -3.05 -8.34
C LEU A 41 -12.39 -1.65 -8.51
N GLU A 42 -13.22 -0.61 -8.67
CA GLU A 42 -12.75 0.78 -8.66
C GLU A 42 -12.12 1.17 -7.31
N LYS A 43 -12.71 0.76 -6.19
CA LYS A 43 -12.18 1.05 -4.85
C LYS A 43 -10.84 0.37 -4.63
N LEU A 44 -10.69 -0.87 -5.09
CA LEU A 44 -9.42 -1.60 -5.03
C LEU A 44 -8.32 -0.93 -5.86
N ARG A 45 -8.64 -0.43 -7.06
CA ARG A 45 -7.69 0.34 -7.88
C ARG A 45 -7.24 1.64 -7.19
N ARG A 46 -8.17 2.34 -6.54
CA ARG A 46 -7.83 3.54 -5.75
C ARG A 46 -6.95 3.18 -4.54
N LEU A 47 -7.26 2.08 -3.86
CA LEU A 47 -6.46 1.57 -2.76
C LEU A 47 -5.04 1.19 -3.20
N GLU A 48 -4.88 0.53 -4.36
CA GLU A 48 -3.57 0.23 -4.94
C GLU A 48 -2.76 1.51 -5.19
N ALA A 49 -3.38 2.52 -5.81
CA ALA A 49 -2.73 3.80 -6.07
C ALA A 49 -2.30 4.50 -4.78
N GLN A 50 -3.13 4.45 -3.74
CA GLN A 50 -2.85 5.04 -2.44
C GLN A 50 -1.71 4.32 -1.72
N ILE A 51 -1.71 2.98 -1.71
CA ILE A 51 -0.62 2.17 -1.13
C ILE A 51 0.70 2.46 -1.85
N ARG A 52 0.69 2.53 -3.19
CA ARG A 52 1.90 2.91 -3.95
C ARG A 52 2.41 4.29 -3.58
N SER A 53 1.52 5.26 -3.48
CA SER A 53 1.88 6.62 -3.09
C SER A 53 2.47 6.65 -1.68
N ASP A 54 1.92 5.90 -0.74
CA ASP A 54 2.42 5.82 0.64
C ASP A 54 3.78 5.15 0.72
N ILE A 55 4.00 4.06 -0.02
CA ILE A 55 5.31 3.39 -0.12
C ILE A 55 6.35 4.35 -0.71
N GLN A 56 6.01 5.08 -1.77
CA GLN A 56 6.91 6.08 -2.36
C GLN A 56 7.18 7.26 -1.42
N ALA A 57 6.15 7.75 -0.71
CA ALA A 57 6.30 8.82 0.28
C ALA A 57 7.17 8.37 1.47
N ALA A 58 7.06 7.11 1.90
CA ALA A 58 7.91 6.53 2.92
C ALA A 58 9.37 6.39 2.43
N ALA A 59 9.59 5.98 1.18
CA ALA A 59 10.91 5.86 0.58
C ALA A 59 11.60 7.23 0.36
N GLY A 60 10.84 8.28 0.05
CA GLY A 60 11.34 9.65 -0.11
C GLY A 60 11.76 10.32 1.20
N ARG A 61 11.27 9.83 2.34
CA ARG A 61 11.58 10.35 3.68
C ARG A 61 12.93 9.81 4.19
N LYS A 62 14.00 9.97 3.42
CA LYS A 62 15.36 9.82 3.95
C LYS A 62 15.58 10.90 5.02
N ARG A 63 15.54 10.50 6.30
CA ARG A 63 15.96 11.31 7.45
C ARG A 63 17.46 11.59 7.32
N PHE A 64 17.84 12.59 6.54
CA PHE A 64 19.17 13.18 6.65
C PHE A 64 19.16 14.05 7.91
N VAL A 65 19.63 13.48 9.03
CA VAL A 65 19.98 14.29 10.20
C VAL A 65 21.37 14.85 9.92
N LEU A 66 21.42 16.04 9.32
CA LEU A 66 22.64 16.85 9.27
C LEU A 66 22.87 17.40 10.68
N THR A 67 23.54 16.62 11.52
CA THR A 67 24.07 17.14 12.78
C THR A 67 25.30 17.99 12.44
N ALA A 68 25.06 19.26 12.10
CA ALA A 68 26.12 20.25 12.00
C ALA A 68 26.54 20.60 13.44
N THR A 69 27.55 19.92 13.97
CA THR A 69 28.14 20.32 15.24
C THR A 69 29.02 21.54 14.98
N SER A 70 28.47 22.73 15.19
CA SER A 70 29.24 23.96 15.39
C SER A 70 29.91 23.93 16.77
N LYS A 71 30.92 23.07 16.91
CA LYS A 71 32.04 23.35 17.82
C LYS A 71 33.20 23.65 16.88
N GLY A 72 33.64 24.88 16.66
CA GLY A 72 33.73 26.02 17.56
C GLY A 72 35.21 26.38 17.59
N LEU A 73 35.57 27.53 17.01
CA LEU A 73 36.88 28.20 17.01
C LEU A 73 38.07 27.41 16.42
#